data_AF-A0A382F1U1-F1
#
_entry.id   AF-A0A382F1U1-F1
#
_cell.length_a   1.000
_cell.length_b   1.000
_cell.length_c   1.000
_cell.angle_alpha   90.00
_cell.angle_beta   90.00
_cell.angle_gamma   90.00
#
_symmetry.space_group_name_H-M   'P 1'
#
loop_
_entity.id
_entity.type
_entity.pdbx_description
1 polymer ?
#
loop_
_entity_poly.entity_id
_entity_poly.type
_entity_poly.pdbx_seq_one_letter_code
_entity_poly.pdbx_strand_id
1 'polypeptide(L)' 'MCQLFVPCGFAHGFLVLSKTAKMNYKVDNFYMPEFDRGIAFNDSKLKINWPYPLEKMQVSKKDKLHPNLFDSSDLFD' A
#
# COMPACT_ATOMS: atom_id res chain seq x y z
N MET A 1 4.48 -21.57 6.78
CA MET A 1 4.69 -20.15 7.16
C MET A 1 5.12 -19.42 5.90
N CYS A 2 4.36 -18.43 5.44
CA CYS A 2 4.66 -17.69 4.20
C CYS A 2 5.32 -16.36 4.58
N GLN A 3 6.38 -15.99 3.86
CA GLN A 3 7.08 -14.71 3.98
C GLN A 3 7.15 -14.09 2.60
N LEU A 4 7.02 -12.77 2.53
CA LEU A 4 7.18 -11.99 1.31
C LEU A 4 8.32 -11.00 1.52
N PHE A 5 9.31 -11.05 0.64
CA PHE A 5 10.34 -10.01 0.56
C PHE A 5 9.92 -8.99 -0.49
N VAL A 6 9.94 -7.72 -0.12
CA VAL A 6 9.68 -6.59 -1.01
C VAL A 6 10.98 -5.79 -1.10
N PRO A 7 11.68 -5.79 -2.25
CA PRO A 7 12.87 -4.98 -2.44
C PRO A 7 12.55 -3.48 -2.39
N CYS A 8 13.55 -2.65 -2.11
CA CYS A 8 13.44 -1.21 -2.27
C CYS A 8 13.03 -0.84 -3.71
N GLY A 9 12.22 0.20 -3.86
CA GLY A 9 11.64 0.63 -5.14
C GLY A 9 10.32 -0.06 -5.50
N PHE A 10 9.87 -1.07 -4.74
CA PHE A 10 8.56 -1.69 -4.96
C PHE A 10 7.50 -1.18 -3.98
N ALA A 11 6.35 -0.79 -4.52
CA ALA A 11 5.17 -0.50 -3.71
C ALA A 11 4.58 -1.80 -3.15
N HIS A 12 4.09 -1.78 -1.92
CA HIS A 12 3.42 -2.91 -1.29
C HIS A 12 2.20 -2.46 -0.49
N GLY A 13 1.20 -3.33 -0.42
CA GLY A 13 -0.02 -3.14 0.35
C GLY A 13 -0.67 -4.49 0.63
N PHE A 14 -1.55 -4.55 1.64
CA PHE A 14 -2.24 -5.78 2.00
C PHE A 14 -3.68 -5.51 2.43
N LEU A 15 -4.55 -6.50 2.24
CA LEU A 15 -5.94 -6.49 2.67
C LEU A 15 -6.16 -7.58 3.71
N VAL A 16 -6.63 -7.20 4.90
CA VAL A 16 -6.98 -8.14 5.96
C VAL A 16 -8.36 -8.73 5.67
N LEU A 17 -8.45 -10.05 5.48
CA LEU A 17 -9.71 -10.77 5.18
C LEU A 17 -10.36 -11.41 6.41
N SER A 18 -9.66 -11.44 7.55
CA SER A 18 -10.13 -11.98 8.81
C SER A 18 -10.57 -10.86 9.76
N LYS A 19 -11.29 -11.20 10.84
CA LYS A 19 -11.65 -10.24 11.89
C LYS A 19 -10.41 -9.58 12.53
N THR A 20 -9.33 -10.33 12.66
CA THR A 20 -8.04 -9.85 13.18
C THR A 20 -6.89 -10.50 12.42
N ALA A 21 -5.83 -9.73 12.22
CA ALA A 21 -4.56 -10.21 11.66
C ALA A 21 -3.39 -9.48 12.35
N LYS A 22 -2.27 -10.17 12.50
CA LYS A 22 -1.02 -9.58 13.00
C LYS A 22 0.04 -9.71 11.92
N MET A 23 0.45 -8.57 11.37
CA MET A 23 1.54 -8.46 10.41
C MET A 23 2.79 -7.98 11.14
N ASN A 24 3.91 -8.66 10.94
CA ASN A 24 5.22 -8.18 11.35
C ASN A 24 6.10 -8.16 10.11
N TYR A 25 6.85 -7.07 9.92
CA TYR A 25 7.80 -6.94 8.82
C TYR A 25 9.09 -6.35 9.37
N LYS A 26 10.21 -6.81 8.81
CA LYS A 26 11.51 -6.21 9.06
C LYS A 26 11.73 -5.13 8.00
N VAL A 27 12.34 -4.03 8.42
CA VAL A 27 12.74 -2.92 7.55
C VAL A 27 14.25 -2.82 7.58
N ASP A 28 14.82 -2.34 6.49
CA ASP A 28 16.25 -2.04 6.36
C ASP A 28 16.61 -0.65 6.92
N ASN A 29 15.65 0.26 7.00
CA ASN A 29 15.82 1.64 7.48
C ASN A 29 14.76 2.07 8.50
N PHE A 30 15.06 3.15 9.24
CA PHE A 30 14.12 3.80 10.14
C PHE A 30 13.05 4.57 9.36
N TYR A 31 11.85 4.67 9.93
CA TYR A 31 10.76 5.43 9.33
C TYR A 31 11.07 6.93 9.30
N MET A 32 10.95 7.53 8.12
CA MET A 32 11.10 8.97 7.89
C MET A 32 9.90 9.46 7.06
N PRO A 33 8.94 10.21 7.66
CA PRO A 33 7.71 10.63 6.97
C PRO A 33 7.94 11.42 5.67
N GLU A 34 9.03 12.18 5.60
CA GLU A 34 9.41 13.00 4.44
C GLU A 34 9.74 12.15 3.20
N PHE A 35 10.12 10.88 3.40
CA PHE A 35 10.40 9.90 2.36
C PHE A 35 9.29 8.86 2.22
N ASP A 36 8.13 9.06 2.85
CA ASP A 36 6.97 8.20 2.64
C ASP A 36 6.21 8.65 1.38
N ARG A 37 5.88 7.70 0.51
CA ARG A 37 5.08 7.91 -0.70
C ARG A 37 4.07 6.79 -0.81
N GLY A 38 2.92 7.11 -1.37
CA GLY A 38 1.87 6.12 -1.57
C GLY A 38 1.15 6.34 -2.88
N ILE A 39 0.51 5.25 -3.33
CA ILE A 39 -0.28 5.19 -4.54
C ILE A 39 -1.71 4.85 -4.13
N ALA A 40 -2.68 5.40 -4.84
CA ALA A 40 -4.09 5.07 -4.65
C ALA A 40 -4.30 3.55 -4.76
N PHE A 41 -4.74 2.93 -3.66
CA PHE A 41 -4.98 1.48 -3.61
C PHE A 41 -6.06 1.02 -4.61
N ASN A 42 -6.94 1.93 -5.00
CA ASN A 42 -8.05 1.73 -5.94
C ASN A 42 -7.77 2.32 -7.33
N ASP A 43 -6.50 2.59 -7.67
CA ASP A 43 -6.13 3.02 -9.03
C ASP A 43 -6.57 1.98 -10.07
N SER A 44 -7.53 2.38 -10.92
CA SER A 44 -8.09 1.54 -11.98
C SER A 44 -7.06 1.08 -13.02
N LYS A 45 -5.95 1.83 -13.20
CA LYS A 45 -4.89 1.48 -14.15
C LYS A 45 -4.03 0.33 -13.65
N LEU A 46 -3.88 0.19 -12.33
CA LEU A 46 -3.14 -0.94 -11.72
C LEU A 46 -3.90 -2.27 -11.82
N LYS A 47 -5.23 -2.23 -12.00
CA LYS A 47 -6.10 -3.40 -12.15
C LYS A 47 -5.91 -4.44 -11.04
N ILE A 48 -5.69 -3.99 -9.79
CA ILE A 48 -5.56 -4.87 -8.65
C ILE A 48 -6.93 -5.49 -8.35
N ASN A 49 -7.01 -6.82 -8.45
CA ASN A 49 -8.23 -7.56 -8.14
C ASN A 49 -8.37 -7.76 -6.62
N TRP A 50 -8.86 -6.74 -5.93
CA TRP A 50 -9.15 -6.84 -4.51
C TRP A 50 -10.38 -7.74 -4.28
N PRO A 51 -10.26 -8.85 -3.52
CA PRO A 51 -11.37 -9.78 -3.29
C PRO A 51 -12.34 -9.28 -2.21
N TYR A 52 -12.63 -7.97 -2.19
CA TYR A 52 -13.53 -7.33 -1.24
C TYR A 52 -14.07 -6.01 -1.80
N PRO A 53 -15.33 -5.61 -1.51
CA PRO A 53 -15.88 -4.36 -2.02
C PRO A 53 -15.09 -3.14 -1.55
N LEU A 54 -14.57 -2.34 -2.50
CA LEU A 54 -13.72 -1.17 -2.22
C LEU A 54 -14.40 -0.18 -1.27
N GLU A 55 -15.70 0.06 -1.44
CA GLU A 55 -16.50 1.00 -0.65
C GLU A 55 -16.62 0.59 0.84
N LYS A 56 -16.45 -0.71 1.13
CA LYS A 56 -16.51 -1.26 2.48
C LYS A 56 -15.13 -1.35 3.13
N MET A 57 -14.05 -1.03 2.41
CA MET A 57 -12.69 -1.09 2.96
C MET A 57 -12.48 0.01 3.99
N GLN A 58 -11.90 -0.38 5.13
CA GLN A 58 -11.47 0.56 6.15
C GLN A 58 -10.05 1.02 5.80
N VAL A 59 -9.97 2.20 5.21
CA VAL A 59 -8.72 2.80 4.75
C VAL A 59 -8.46 4.09 5.52
N SER A 60 -7.20 4.36 5.85
CA SER A 60 -6.81 5.56 6.59
C SER A 60 -7.12 6.83 5.79
N LYS A 61 -7.16 7.99 6.45
CA LYS A 61 -7.32 9.27 5.75
C LYS A 61 -6.15 9.55 4.80
N LYS A 62 -4.93 9.14 5.18
CA LYS A 62 -3.72 9.32 4.38
C LYS A 62 -3.83 8.55 3.06
N ASP A 63 -4.18 7.27 3.13
CA ASP A 63 -4.15 6.41 1.93
C ASP A 63 -5.29 6.71 0.95
N LYS A 64 -6.38 7.33 1.42
CA LYS A 64 -7.47 7.84 0.57
C LYS A 64 -7.07 9.05 -0.27
N LEU A 65 -6.00 9.74 0.11
CA LEU A 65 -5.53 10.97 -0.54
C LEU A 65 -4.32 10.74 -1.46
N HIS A 66 -3.80 9.50 -1.55
CA HIS A 66 -2.70 9.20 -2.45
C HIS A 66 -3.15 9.34 -3.92
N PRO A 67 -2.27 9.86 -4.80
CA PRO A 67 -2.55 9.98 -6.22
C PRO A 67 -2.56 8.61 -6.90
N ASN A 68 -3.19 8.51 -8.07
CA ASN A 68 -2.99 7.37 -8.97
C ASN A 68 -1.52 7.30 -9.41
N LEU A 69 -1.03 6.13 -9.78
CA LEU A 69 0.37 5.91 -10.10
C LEU A 69 0.88 6.87 -11.18
N PHE A 70 0.10 7.03 -12.24
CA PHE A 70 0.47 7.84 -13.40
C PHE A 70 0.19 9.33 -13.24
N ASP A 71 -0.53 9.71 -12.18
CA ASP A 71 -0.84 11.10 -11.88
C ASP A 71 0.12 11.65 -10.78
N SER A 72 0.97 10.80 -10.22
CA SER A 72 1.96 11.17 -9.22
C SER A 72 3.19 11.80 -9.87
N SER A 73 3.55 13.01 -9.41
CA SER A 73 4.80 13.68 -9.79
C SER A 73 5.94 13.44 -8.81
N ASP A 74 5.67 12.70 -7.74
CA ASP A 74 6.56 12.54 -6.58
C ASP A 74 6.63 11.05 -6.21
N LEU A 75 7.22 10.27 -7.11
CA LEU A 75 7.58 8.86 -6.89
C LEU A 75 9.10 8.76 -6.69
N PHE A 76 9.55 7.66 -6.08
CA PHE A 76 10.99 7.39 -5.97
C PHE A 76 11.60 7.19 -7.36
N ASP A 77 12.84 7.67 -7.52
CA ASP A 77 13.67 7.47 -8.71
C ASP A 77 14.03 6.00 -8.95
#